data_AF-A0A3M1B5X2-F1
#
_entry.id   AF-A0A3M1B5X2-F1
#
_cell.length_a   1.000
_cell.length_b   1.000
_cell.length_c   1.000
_cell.angle_alpha   90.00
_cell.angle_beta   90.00
_cell.angle_gamma   90.00
#
_symmetry.space_group_name_H-M   'P 1'
#
loop_
_entity.id
_entity.type
_entity.pdbx_description
1 polymer ?
#
loop_
_entity_poly.entity_id
_entity_poly.type
_entity_poly.pdbx_seq_one_letter_code
_entity_poly.pdbx_strand_id
1 'polypeptide(L)'
;MDLFASSWLEVHAGIMSEGGWREWERSFFSMLRKGQEVLYLVFTPLQQRQAFQKLFAGGQQVWRGEGVFVFDTFFRRLAEEIFYACQQDRKLISWLGEYVLLEWILRQQGGVGEDFSFSGWVRKILKLVGEVKVNYLGGEESPLGRFCRRIGRGAQKKLIYHVLKEFDNILQERGLADGEDALFFLAQKMAEEEVLERVLRGKAFLILEGVDDLSLLDQLLLRRIIPRMKRTLGGMLGGGESGFDL
;
A
#
# COMPACT_ATOMS: atom_id res chain seq x y z
N MET A 1 10.18 -7.68 -22.94
CA MET A 1 8.98 -6.82 -22.86
C MET A 1 9.43 -5.64 -22.02
N ASP A 2 10.02 -4.66 -22.69
CA ASP A 2 11.03 -3.77 -22.13
C ASP A 2 10.89 -2.37 -22.76
N LEU A 3 9.76 -1.72 -22.48
CA LEU A 3 9.33 -0.50 -23.20
C LEU A 3 8.84 0.64 -22.30
N PHE A 4 8.99 0.56 -20.98
CA PHE A 4 8.51 1.62 -20.08
C PHE A 4 9.45 1.98 -18.91
N ALA A 5 10.67 1.42 -18.84
CA ALA A 5 11.63 1.72 -17.77
C ALA A 5 12.32 3.10 -17.92
N SER A 6 12.30 3.71 -19.11
CA SER A 6 13.26 4.78 -19.45
C SER A 6 12.67 6.19 -19.64
N SER A 7 11.46 6.50 -19.14
CA SER A 7 10.95 7.89 -19.22
C SER A 7 10.21 8.39 -17.97
N TRP A 8 10.05 7.55 -16.94
CA TRP A 8 9.27 7.87 -15.73
C TRP A 8 10.12 8.08 -14.47
N LEU A 9 11.36 7.58 -14.50
CA LEU A 9 12.33 7.65 -13.41
C LEU A 9 13.44 8.69 -13.64
N GLU A 10 13.35 9.46 -14.74
CA GLU A 10 14.10 10.72 -14.91
C GLU A 10 13.43 11.90 -14.17
N VAL A 11 12.55 11.61 -13.20
CA VAL A 11 12.04 12.59 -12.23
C VAL A 11 13.13 12.82 -11.17
N HIS A 12 14.18 13.49 -11.65
CA HIS A 12 15.23 14.20 -10.94
C HIS A 12 16.22 13.39 -10.09
N ALA A 13 17.11 12.67 -10.79
CA ALA A 13 18.51 12.48 -10.34
C ALA A 13 19.25 13.80 -10.00
N GLY A 14 18.64 14.97 -10.31
CA GLY A 14 19.15 16.30 -9.96
C GLY A 14 18.97 16.72 -8.48
N ILE A 15 18.21 15.99 -7.66
CA ILE A 15 18.09 16.26 -6.20
C ILE A 15 19.34 15.76 -5.43
N MET A 16 20.28 15.07 -6.09
CA MET A 16 21.50 14.57 -5.46
C MET A 16 22.61 15.63 -5.27
N SER A 17 22.39 16.88 -5.69
CA SER A 17 23.29 18.01 -5.39
C SER A 17 22.73 18.88 -4.26
N GLU A 18 23.61 19.45 -3.43
CA GLU A 18 23.21 20.39 -2.35
C GLU A 18 22.42 21.60 -2.91
N GLY A 19 22.69 21.98 -4.17
CA GLY A 19 21.92 22.98 -4.91
C GLY A 19 20.51 22.52 -5.27
N GLY A 20 20.37 21.28 -5.75
CA GLY A 20 19.07 20.66 -6.05
C GLY A 20 18.19 20.52 -4.80
N TRP A 21 18.78 20.19 -3.66
CA TRP A 21 18.08 20.15 -2.37
C TRP A 21 17.54 21.53 -1.96
N ARG A 22 18.34 22.59 -2.04
CA ARG A 22 17.90 23.96 -1.67
C ARG A 22 16.83 24.51 -2.62
N GLU A 23 16.93 24.22 -3.92
CA GLU A 23 15.93 24.65 -4.90
C GLU A 23 14.61 23.87 -4.75
N TRP A 24 14.72 22.58 -4.39
CA TRP A 24 13.60 21.75 -3.98
C TRP A 24 12.91 22.29 -2.74
N GLU A 25 13.66 22.56 -1.66
CA GLU A 25 13.13 23.12 -0.41
C GLU A 25 12.39 24.45 -0.69
N ARG A 26 12.99 25.34 -1.49
CA ARG A 26 12.33 26.60 -1.90
C ARG A 26 11.01 26.36 -2.62
N SER A 27 10.98 25.42 -3.56
CA SER A 27 9.78 25.09 -4.32
C SER A 27 8.70 24.49 -3.40
N PHE A 28 9.07 23.53 -2.56
CA PHE A 28 8.21 22.88 -1.57
C PHE A 28 7.59 23.90 -0.59
N PHE A 29 8.41 24.73 0.05
CA PHE A 29 7.92 25.73 1.00
C PHE A 29 7.14 26.87 0.32
N SER A 30 7.46 27.23 -0.92
CA SER A 30 6.65 28.19 -1.69
C SER A 30 5.23 27.66 -1.92
N MET A 31 5.08 26.36 -2.20
CA MET A 31 3.78 25.72 -2.44
C MET A 31 2.95 25.65 -1.15
N LEU A 32 3.58 25.30 -0.03
CA LEU A 32 2.90 25.30 1.27
C LEU A 32 2.40 26.67 1.69
N ARG A 33 3.18 27.73 1.44
CA ARG A 33 2.77 29.11 1.72
C ARG A 33 1.58 29.56 0.87
N LYS A 34 1.36 28.94 -0.30
CA LYS A 34 0.19 29.16 -1.16
C LYS A 34 -1.03 28.35 -0.73
N GLY A 35 -0.96 27.62 0.40
CA GLY A 35 -2.04 26.80 0.92
C GLY A 35 -2.33 25.56 0.08
N GLN A 36 -1.39 25.11 -0.75
CA GLN A 36 -1.55 23.89 -1.54
C GLN A 36 -1.32 22.67 -0.66
N GLU A 37 -2.23 21.69 -0.69
CA GLU A 37 -2.06 20.47 0.09
C GLU A 37 -1.03 19.55 -0.57
N VAL A 38 -0.13 19.03 0.25
CA VAL A 38 0.88 18.04 -0.14
C VAL A 38 0.48 16.69 0.45
N LEU A 39 0.42 15.68 -0.41
CA LEU A 39 0.33 14.29 -0.01
C LEU A 39 1.75 13.72 0.06
N TYR A 40 2.27 13.51 1.27
CA TYR A 40 3.57 12.90 1.49
C TYR A 40 3.37 11.50 2.06
N LEU A 41 3.70 10.50 1.24
CA LEU A 41 3.60 9.08 1.60
C LEU A 41 4.98 8.48 1.88
N VAL A 42 5.07 7.77 3.00
CA VAL A 42 6.25 7.00 3.45
C VAL A 42 5.84 5.58 3.79
N PHE A 43 6.73 4.58 3.76
CA PHE A 43 6.32 3.18 4.02
C PHE A 43 6.40 2.76 5.48
N THR A 44 7.08 3.53 6.35
CA THR A 44 7.23 3.16 7.76
C THR A 44 6.86 4.28 8.72
N PRO A 45 6.35 3.96 9.93
CA PRO A 45 6.13 4.95 10.98
C PRO A 45 7.41 5.69 11.39
N LEU A 46 8.56 5.03 11.28
CA LEU A 46 9.86 5.65 11.56
C LEU A 46 10.17 6.73 10.52
N GLN A 47 10.02 6.43 9.22
CA GLN A 47 10.16 7.41 8.14
C GLN A 47 9.16 8.57 8.31
N GLN A 48 7.93 8.29 8.76
CA GLN A 48 6.94 9.34 9.02
C GLN A 48 7.43 10.31 10.09
N ARG A 49 7.96 9.79 11.21
CA ARG A 49 8.55 10.61 12.28
C ARG A 49 9.76 11.39 11.80
N GLN A 50 10.64 10.78 11.01
CA GLN A 50 11.81 11.46 10.43
C GLN A 50 11.41 12.57 9.46
N ALA A 51 10.43 12.31 8.59
CA ALA A 51 9.85 13.29 7.68
C ALA A 51 9.30 14.48 8.46
N PHE A 52 8.51 14.23 9.52
CA PHE A 52 8.05 15.30 10.40
C PHE A 52 9.22 16.08 11.02
N GLN A 53 10.19 15.41 11.62
CA GLN A 53 11.35 16.08 12.24
C GLN A 53 12.09 16.98 11.25
N LYS A 54 12.29 16.54 10.01
CA LYS A 54 12.93 17.33 8.95
C LYS A 54 12.10 18.54 8.56
N LEU A 55 10.79 18.35 8.36
CA LEU A 55 9.86 19.44 8.05
C LEU A 55 9.80 20.50 9.17
N PHE A 56 9.86 20.07 10.43
CA PHE A 56 9.89 20.96 11.60
C PHE A 56 11.26 21.64 11.80
N ALA A 57 12.37 20.92 11.59
CA ALA A 57 13.73 21.46 11.71
C ALA A 57 14.04 22.54 10.66
N GLY A 58 13.40 22.48 9.49
CA GLY A 58 13.42 23.53 8.46
C GLY A 58 12.78 24.87 8.87
N GLY A 59 12.31 25.00 10.12
CA GLY A 59 12.07 26.29 10.76
C GLY A 59 10.74 26.97 10.42
N GLN A 60 9.67 26.24 10.06
CA GLN A 60 8.38 26.87 9.75
C GLN A 60 7.20 26.26 10.51
N GLN A 61 6.56 27.09 11.34
CA GLN A 61 5.24 26.86 11.96
C GLN A 61 4.07 26.75 10.94
N VAL A 62 4.36 26.78 9.64
CA VAL A 62 3.36 26.78 8.56
C VAL A 62 2.81 25.37 8.30
N TRP A 63 3.55 24.31 8.69
CA TRP A 63 3.07 22.94 8.52
C TRP A 63 2.07 22.58 9.62
N ARG A 64 0.79 22.39 9.25
CA ARG A 64 -0.29 22.03 10.18
C ARG A 64 -0.31 20.55 10.58
N GLY A 65 0.68 19.77 10.18
CA GLY A 65 0.75 18.33 10.47
C GLY A 65 -0.06 17.46 9.51
N GLU A 66 -1.03 18.04 8.82
CA GLU A 66 -1.87 17.40 7.80
C GLU A 66 -1.06 17.24 6.52
N GLY A 67 -0.62 16.02 6.19
CA GLY A 67 0.02 15.76 4.90
C GLY A 67 1.02 14.61 4.85
N VAL A 68 1.63 14.22 5.97
CA VAL A 68 2.57 13.08 6.00
C VAL A 68 1.86 11.83 6.51
N PHE A 69 1.74 10.81 5.67
CA PHE A 69 1.05 9.57 5.97
C PHE A 69 1.93 8.36 5.71
N VAL A 70 1.77 7.33 6.55
CA VAL A 70 2.25 5.99 6.19
C VAL A 70 1.36 5.46 5.06
N PHE A 71 1.98 4.99 3.99
CA PHE A 71 1.36 4.56 2.74
C PHE A 71 0.20 3.59 3.01
N ASP A 72 0.49 2.47 3.67
CA ASP A 72 -0.50 1.45 4.00
C ASP A 72 -1.66 2.01 4.83
N THR A 73 -1.35 2.85 5.83
CA THR A 73 -2.38 3.45 6.70
C THR A 73 -3.27 4.41 5.92
N PHE A 74 -2.70 5.20 5.01
CA PHE A 74 -3.44 6.12 4.16
C PHE A 74 -4.41 5.36 3.25
N PHE A 75 -3.91 4.38 2.49
CA PHE A 75 -4.73 3.64 1.55
C PHE A 75 -5.74 2.73 2.23
N ARG A 76 -5.41 2.12 3.38
CA ARG A 76 -6.39 1.32 4.14
C ARG A 76 -7.55 2.18 4.66
N ARG A 77 -7.25 3.34 5.24
CA ARG A 77 -8.30 4.26 5.71
C ARG A 77 -9.18 4.73 4.54
N LEU A 78 -8.55 5.05 3.41
CA LEU A 78 -9.29 5.45 2.22
C LEU A 78 -10.13 4.30 1.67
N ALA A 79 -9.57 3.09 1.62
CA ALA A 79 -10.27 1.90 1.18
C ALA A 79 -11.48 1.60 2.05
N GLU A 80 -11.37 1.69 3.37
CA GLU A 80 -12.48 1.56 4.31
C GLU A 80 -13.59 2.59 4.01
N GLU A 81 -13.24 3.86 3.86
CA GLU A 81 -14.21 4.93 3.57
C GLU A 81 -14.97 4.67 2.26
N ILE A 82 -14.24 4.35 1.18
CA ILE A 82 -14.84 4.05 -0.13
C ILE A 82 -15.67 2.76 -0.07
N PHE A 83 -15.18 1.75 0.63
CA PHE A 83 -15.89 0.48 0.79
C PHE A 83 -17.22 0.69 1.50
N TYR A 84 -17.25 1.35 2.66
CA TYR A 84 -18.50 1.61 3.38
C TYR A 84 -19.45 2.52 2.60
N ALA A 85 -18.94 3.45 1.79
CA ALA A 85 -19.78 4.30 0.95
C ALA A 85 -20.46 3.52 -0.19
N CYS A 86 -19.85 2.45 -0.70
CA CYS A 86 -20.32 1.75 -1.90
C CYS A 86 -20.89 0.33 -1.63
N GLN A 87 -20.46 -0.36 -0.57
CA GLN A 87 -20.79 -1.75 -0.27
C GLN A 87 -21.66 -1.83 0.99
N GLN A 88 -22.96 -1.55 0.84
CA GLN A 88 -23.87 -1.51 1.99
C GLN A 88 -24.13 -2.90 2.60
N ASP A 89 -23.93 -3.97 1.84
CA ASP A 89 -24.28 -5.34 2.24
C ASP A 89 -23.11 -6.13 2.85
N ARG A 90 -21.88 -5.58 2.84
CA ARG A 90 -20.70 -6.24 3.41
C ARG A 90 -20.06 -5.40 4.51
N LYS A 91 -19.47 -6.06 5.51
CA LYS A 91 -18.73 -5.40 6.60
C LYS A 91 -17.25 -5.74 6.55
N LEU A 92 -16.39 -4.80 6.90
CA LEU A 92 -14.97 -5.10 7.02
C LEU A 92 -14.69 -5.82 8.34
N ILE A 93 -13.95 -6.92 8.26
CA ILE A 93 -13.38 -7.55 9.44
C ILE A 93 -12.16 -6.74 9.87
N SER A 94 -11.98 -6.53 11.18
CA SER A 94 -10.80 -5.84 11.69
C SER A 94 -9.56 -6.72 11.52
N TRP A 95 -8.37 -6.12 11.48
CA TRP A 95 -7.11 -6.86 11.43
C TRP A 95 -6.98 -7.91 12.56
N LEU A 96 -7.43 -7.56 13.78
CA LEU A 96 -7.46 -8.51 14.90
C LEU A 96 -8.45 -9.66 14.64
N GLY A 97 -9.60 -9.35 14.02
CA GLY A 97 -10.56 -10.36 13.59
C GLY A 97 -9.99 -11.30 12.53
N GLU A 98 -9.28 -10.77 11.52
CA GLU A 98 -8.59 -11.56 10.51
C GLU A 98 -7.56 -12.50 11.15
N TYR A 99 -6.75 -11.97 12.07
CA TYR A 99 -5.76 -12.74 12.81
C TYR A 99 -6.40 -13.89 13.59
N VAL A 100 -7.44 -13.60 14.39
CA VAL A 100 -8.14 -14.59 15.22
C VAL A 100 -8.83 -15.65 14.36
N LEU A 101 -9.40 -15.25 13.21
CA LEU A 101 -10.05 -16.18 12.30
C LEU A 101 -9.02 -17.11 11.64
N LEU A 102 -7.91 -16.60 11.13
CA LEU A 102 -6.83 -17.41 10.57
C LEU A 102 -6.23 -18.35 11.61
N GLU A 103 -6.07 -17.88 12.84
CA GLU A 103 -5.67 -18.71 13.97
C GLU A 103 -6.65 -19.85 14.21
N TRP A 104 -7.95 -19.55 14.26
CA TRP A 104 -8.96 -20.59 14.44
C TRP A 104 -8.92 -21.63 13.31
N ILE A 105 -8.83 -21.20 12.04
CA ILE A 105 -8.75 -22.11 10.88
C ILE A 105 -7.51 -23.00 10.96
N LEU A 106 -6.34 -22.43 11.26
CA LEU A 106 -5.09 -23.19 11.38
C LEU A 106 -5.16 -24.28 12.45
N ARG A 107 -5.83 -24.01 13.59
CA ARG A 107 -6.04 -25.01 14.64
C ARG A 107 -6.94 -26.15 14.18
N GLN A 108 -7.98 -25.87 13.40
CA GLN A 108 -8.86 -26.91 12.83
C GLN A 108 -8.14 -27.83 11.84
N GLN A 109 -7.10 -27.34 11.16
CA GLN A 109 -6.33 -28.11 10.18
C GLN A 109 -5.22 -28.98 10.80
N GLY A 110 -5.22 -29.18 12.12
CA GLY A 110 -4.23 -30.00 12.83
C GLY A 110 -2.96 -29.23 13.23
N GLY A 111 -2.98 -27.91 13.15
CA GLY A 111 -1.86 -27.05 13.55
C GLY A 111 -0.70 -27.03 12.57
N VAL A 112 0.31 -26.26 12.94
CA VAL A 112 1.58 -26.14 12.24
C VAL A 112 2.61 -26.81 13.14
N GLY A 113 3.40 -27.75 12.59
CA GLY A 113 4.34 -28.58 13.36
C GLY A 113 5.27 -27.77 14.27
N GLU A 114 5.87 -28.45 15.25
CA GLU A 114 6.60 -27.88 16.40
C GLU A 114 7.70 -26.86 16.06
N ASP A 115 8.16 -26.83 14.81
CA ASP A 115 9.26 -25.99 14.32
C ASP A 115 8.91 -24.52 14.07
N PHE A 116 7.63 -24.10 14.20
CA PHE A 116 7.23 -22.71 13.92
C PHE A 116 6.28 -22.14 14.96
N SER A 117 6.50 -20.88 15.33
CA SER A 117 5.53 -20.14 16.14
C SER A 117 4.23 -19.93 15.36
N PHE A 118 3.13 -20.20 16.04
CA PHE A 118 1.79 -20.07 15.48
C PHE A 118 1.51 -18.66 14.94
N SER A 119 2.00 -17.62 15.64
CA SER A 119 1.93 -16.22 15.21
C SER A 119 2.77 -15.93 13.96
N GLY A 120 3.91 -16.61 13.79
CA GLY A 120 4.73 -16.53 12.58
C GLY A 120 3.98 -17.05 11.34
N TRP A 121 3.17 -18.10 11.52
CA TRP A 121 2.33 -18.65 10.47
C TRP A 121 1.19 -17.75 10.06
N VAL A 122 0.45 -17.17 11.02
CA VAL A 122 -0.63 -16.22 10.69
C VAL A 122 -0.08 -15.04 9.90
N ARG A 123 1.06 -14.48 10.30
CA ARG A 123 1.73 -13.39 9.56
C ARG A 123 2.14 -13.81 8.15
N LYS A 124 2.72 -15.01 8.00
CA LYS A 124 3.09 -15.55 6.69
C LYS A 124 1.87 -15.73 5.79
N ILE A 125 0.77 -16.24 6.34
CA ILE A 125 -0.47 -16.45 5.60
C ILE A 125 -1.08 -15.10 5.20
N LEU A 126 -1.17 -14.13 6.11
CA LEU A 126 -1.65 -12.77 5.77
C LEU A 126 -0.83 -12.13 4.65
N LYS A 127 0.50 -12.25 4.69
CA LYS A 127 1.36 -11.78 3.59
C LYS A 127 1.02 -12.48 2.27
N LEU A 128 0.82 -13.80 2.30
CA LEU A 128 0.41 -14.56 1.13
C LEU A 128 -1.01 -14.21 0.65
N VAL A 129 -1.96 -13.91 1.54
CA VAL A 129 -3.31 -13.41 1.16
C VAL A 129 -3.15 -12.18 0.29
N GLY A 130 -2.38 -11.20 0.79
CA GLY A 130 -2.06 -9.98 0.05
C GLY A 130 -1.45 -10.32 -1.31
N GLU A 131 -0.36 -11.08 -1.34
CA GLU A 131 0.29 -11.47 -2.61
C GLU A 131 -0.67 -12.16 -3.60
N VAL A 132 -1.54 -13.08 -3.14
CA VAL A 132 -2.49 -13.78 -4.01
C VAL A 132 -3.55 -12.86 -4.58
N LYS A 133 -4.13 -12.00 -3.73
CA LYS A 133 -5.19 -11.06 -4.13
C LYS A 133 -4.64 -9.97 -5.05
N VAL A 134 -3.46 -9.44 -4.73
CA VAL A 134 -2.77 -8.38 -5.47
C VAL A 134 -2.30 -8.84 -6.86
N ASN A 135 -1.82 -10.08 -7.00
CA ASN A 135 -1.36 -10.63 -8.29
C ASN A 135 -2.50 -10.93 -9.28
N TYR A 136 -3.76 -10.67 -8.93
CA TYR A 136 -4.90 -11.07 -9.74
C TYR A 136 -5.85 -9.92 -10.06
N LEU A 137 -5.43 -9.11 -11.03
CA LEU A 137 -6.29 -8.15 -11.72
C LEU A 137 -7.13 -8.88 -12.79
N GLY A 138 -8.31 -9.36 -12.42
CA GLY A 138 -9.41 -9.58 -13.37
C GLY A 138 -9.46 -10.92 -14.12
N GLY A 139 -9.83 -12.01 -13.45
CA GLY A 139 -10.26 -13.23 -14.15
C GLY A 139 -11.32 -14.03 -13.40
N GLU A 140 -12.05 -14.90 -14.10
CA GLU A 140 -13.25 -15.60 -13.61
C GLU A 140 -12.99 -16.85 -12.73
N GLU A 141 -11.74 -17.34 -12.63
CA GLU A 141 -11.37 -18.41 -11.68
C GLU A 141 -10.97 -17.84 -10.31
N SER A 142 -11.32 -18.54 -9.21
CA SER A 142 -10.87 -18.20 -7.85
C SER A 142 -9.33 -18.09 -7.78
N PRO A 143 -8.76 -16.93 -7.38
CA PRO A 143 -7.32 -16.63 -7.36
C PRO A 143 -6.46 -17.66 -6.63
N LEU A 144 -7.06 -18.28 -5.60
CA LEU A 144 -6.48 -19.34 -4.81
C LEU A 144 -6.22 -20.62 -5.61
N GLY A 145 -7.11 -20.96 -6.54
CA GLY A 145 -6.98 -22.18 -7.35
C GLY A 145 -5.79 -22.15 -8.32
N ARG A 146 -5.41 -20.97 -8.85
CA ARG A 146 -4.26 -20.83 -9.75
C ARG A 146 -2.94 -20.65 -9.02
N PHE A 147 -2.94 -19.86 -7.95
CA PHE A 147 -1.79 -19.75 -7.04
C PHE A 147 -1.35 -21.15 -6.59
N CYS A 148 -2.29 -21.99 -6.16
CA CYS A 148 -1.99 -23.33 -5.68
C CYS A 148 -1.56 -24.35 -6.74
N ARG A 149 -1.82 -24.09 -8.04
CA ARG A 149 -1.25 -24.89 -9.14
C ARG A 149 0.25 -24.61 -9.35
N ARG A 150 0.72 -23.40 -9.06
CA ARG A 150 2.14 -22.99 -9.25
C ARG A 150 3.04 -23.36 -8.07
N ILE A 151 2.50 -23.40 -6.87
CA ILE A 151 3.31 -23.61 -5.66
C ILE A 151 3.35 -25.12 -5.45
N GLY A 152 4.48 -25.75 -5.80
CA GLY A 152 4.66 -27.20 -5.91
C GLY A 152 4.14 -28.13 -4.79
N ARG A 153 4.33 -29.45 -4.95
CA ARG A 153 3.64 -30.54 -4.20
C ARG A 153 4.00 -30.73 -2.71
N GLY A 154 4.35 -29.68 -1.95
CA GLY A 154 4.69 -29.76 -0.53
C GLY A 154 3.46 -29.74 0.40
N ALA A 155 3.48 -30.52 1.49
CA ALA A 155 2.41 -30.55 2.50
C ALA A 155 2.07 -29.14 3.06
N GLN A 156 3.11 -28.33 3.28
CA GLN A 156 2.98 -26.94 3.73
C GLN A 156 2.11 -26.08 2.80
N LYS A 157 2.21 -26.30 1.49
CA LYS A 157 1.54 -25.51 0.45
C LYS A 157 0.07 -25.89 0.34
N LYS A 158 -0.24 -27.18 0.52
CA LYS A 158 -1.63 -27.66 0.65
C LYS A 158 -2.30 -27.08 1.88
N LEU A 159 -1.63 -27.05 3.02
CA LEU A 159 -2.16 -26.43 4.23
C LEU A 159 -2.49 -24.95 4.00
N ILE A 160 -1.57 -24.18 3.42
CA ILE A 160 -1.80 -22.76 3.09
C ILE A 160 -3.03 -22.61 2.19
N TYR A 161 -3.16 -23.43 1.15
CA TYR A 161 -4.35 -23.41 0.28
C TYR A 161 -5.65 -23.61 1.06
N HIS A 162 -5.70 -24.66 1.88
CA HIS A 162 -6.90 -24.98 2.65
C HIS A 162 -7.24 -23.85 3.63
N VAL A 163 -6.24 -23.29 4.31
CA VAL A 163 -6.46 -22.16 5.23
C VAL A 163 -7.01 -20.95 4.49
N LEU A 164 -6.39 -20.57 3.37
CA LEU A 164 -6.82 -19.40 2.61
C LEU A 164 -8.21 -19.59 1.99
N LYS A 165 -8.52 -20.78 1.48
CA LYS A 165 -9.83 -21.10 0.92
C LYS A 165 -10.91 -21.07 2.00
N GLU A 166 -10.64 -21.68 3.14
CA GLU A 166 -11.57 -21.68 4.27
C GLU A 166 -11.79 -20.26 4.80
N PHE A 167 -10.73 -19.44 4.84
CA PHE A 167 -10.81 -18.04 5.23
C PHE A 167 -11.72 -17.24 4.31
N ASP A 168 -11.51 -17.33 2.99
CA ASP A 168 -12.35 -16.65 1.99
C ASP A 168 -13.81 -17.12 2.02
N ASN A 169 -14.05 -18.43 2.17
CA ASN A 169 -15.39 -18.97 2.31
C ASN A 169 -16.13 -18.39 3.53
N ILE A 170 -15.48 -18.35 4.70
CA ILE A 170 -16.09 -17.80 5.92
C ILE A 170 -16.39 -16.31 5.77
N LEU A 171 -15.51 -15.56 5.12
CA LEU A 171 -15.77 -14.14 4.84
C LEU A 171 -17.00 -13.99 3.94
N GLN A 172 -17.08 -14.75 2.85
CA GLN A 172 -18.22 -14.70 1.92
C GLN A 172 -19.54 -15.11 2.57
N GLU A 173 -19.57 -16.23 3.30
CA GLU A 173 -20.77 -16.73 3.99
C GLU A 173 -21.30 -15.75 5.03
N ARG A 174 -20.42 -14.95 5.65
CA ARG A 174 -20.78 -13.96 6.67
C ARG A 174 -20.97 -12.54 6.12
N GLY A 175 -20.86 -12.34 4.81
CA GLY A 175 -20.90 -10.99 4.22
C GLY A 175 -19.78 -10.10 4.74
N LEU A 176 -18.61 -10.66 5.04
CA LEU A 176 -17.43 -9.94 5.50
C LEU A 176 -16.44 -9.73 4.34
N ALA A 177 -15.59 -8.72 4.46
CA ALA A 177 -14.45 -8.45 3.58
C ALA A 177 -13.23 -8.11 4.45
N ASP A 178 -12.04 -8.52 4.03
CA ASP A 178 -10.80 -8.18 4.75
C ASP A 178 -10.19 -6.85 4.26
N GLY A 179 -9.11 -6.42 4.90
CA GLY A 179 -8.43 -5.17 4.50
C GLY A 179 -7.86 -5.21 3.07
N GLU A 180 -7.48 -6.38 2.57
CA GLU A 180 -6.98 -6.54 1.19
C GLU A 180 -8.12 -6.45 0.17
N ASP A 181 -9.31 -6.98 0.48
CA ASP A 181 -10.53 -6.82 -0.32
C ASP A 181 -10.90 -5.34 -0.44
N ALA A 182 -10.78 -4.58 0.66
CA ALA A 182 -11.04 -3.15 0.65
C ALA A 182 -10.05 -2.39 -0.24
N LEU A 183 -8.74 -2.68 -0.13
CA LEU A 183 -7.70 -2.05 -0.95
C LEU A 183 -7.85 -2.41 -2.43
N PHE A 184 -8.21 -3.65 -2.73
CA PHE A 184 -8.50 -4.07 -4.10
C PHE A 184 -9.75 -3.36 -4.65
N PHE A 185 -10.82 -3.31 -3.86
CA PHE A 185 -12.03 -2.56 -4.21
C PHE A 185 -11.74 -1.08 -4.45
N LEU A 186 -10.89 -0.46 -3.62
CA LEU A 186 -10.41 0.90 -3.83
C LEU A 186 -9.69 1.03 -5.17
N ALA A 187 -8.75 0.13 -5.49
CA ALA A 187 -8.01 0.17 -6.76
C ALA A 187 -8.94 0.06 -7.99
N GLN A 188 -10.00 -0.76 -7.89
CA GLN A 188 -11.04 -0.83 -8.91
C GLN A 188 -11.83 0.49 -9.00
N LYS A 189 -12.25 1.05 -7.87
CA LYS A 189 -13.02 2.29 -7.82
C LYS A 189 -12.22 3.51 -8.24
N MET A 190 -10.91 3.54 -8.03
CA MET A 190 -10.03 4.59 -8.54
C MET A 190 -9.83 4.53 -10.07
N ALA A 191 -10.37 3.53 -10.76
CA ALA A 191 -10.53 3.61 -12.22
C ALA A 191 -11.68 4.53 -12.65
N GLU A 192 -12.63 4.81 -11.76
CA GLU A 192 -13.71 5.78 -11.97
C GLU A 192 -13.17 7.19 -11.67
N GLU A 193 -13.23 8.09 -12.65
CA GLU A 193 -12.63 9.43 -12.57
C GLU A 193 -13.13 10.22 -11.35
N GLU A 194 -14.42 10.17 -11.07
CA GLU A 194 -15.05 10.90 -9.96
C GLU A 194 -14.48 10.49 -8.59
N VAL A 195 -14.23 9.20 -8.38
CA VAL A 195 -13.65 8.69 -7.12
C VAL A 195 -12.22 9.19 -6.99
N LEU A 196 -11.43 9.11 -8.07
CA LEU A 196 -10.05 9.57 -8.09
C LEU A 196 -9.96 11.09 -7.82
N GLU A 197 -10.81 11.89 -8.46
CA GLU A 197 -10.89 13.33 -8.23
C GLU A 197 -11.29 13.67 -6.79
N ARG A 198 -12.23 12.91 -6.20
CA ARG A 198 -12.61 13.09 -4.80
C ARG A 198 -11.43 12.80 -3.86
N VAL A 199 -10.70 11.71 -4.10
CA VAL A 199 -9.52 11.32 -3.32
C VAL A 199 -8.42 12.37 -3.40
N LEU A 200 -8.18 12.91 -4.60
CA LEU A 200 -7.10 13.86 -4.87
C LEU A 200 -7.51 15.32 -4.72
N ARG A 201 -8.78 15.59 -4.38
CA ARG A 201 -9.26 16.96 -4.14
C ARG A 201 -8.39 17.65 -3.10
N GLY A 202 -7.92 18.85 -3.44
CA GLY A 202 -7.01 19.65 -2.61
C GLY A 202 -5.53 19.28 -2.74
N LYS A 203 -5.22 18.03 -3.10
CA LYS A 203 -3.87 17.46 -3.15
C LYS A 203 -3.23 17.75 -4.50
N ALA A 204 -2.37 18.77 -4.54
CA ALA A 204 -1.70 19.17 -5.76
C ALA A 204 -0.35 18.46 -5.98
N PHE A 205 0.27 17.99 -4.90
CA PHE A 205 1.64 17.46 -4.91
C PHE A 205 1.74 16.13 -4.18
N LEU A 206 2.51 15.21 -4.76
CA LEU A 206 2.81 13.91 -4.15
C LEU A 206 4.31 13.80 -3.87
N ILE A 207 4.67 13.41 -2.65
CA ILE A 207 6.02 12.99 -2.27
C ILE A 207 5.96 11.50 -1.91
N LEU A 208 6.86 10.71 -2.49
CA LEU A 208 6.99 9.26 -2.24
C LEU A 208 8.42 8.95 -1.80
N GLU A 209 8.55 8.17 -0.73
CA GLU A 209 9.86 7.73 -0.24
C GLU A 209 9.86 6.26 0.10
N GLY A 210 10.92 5.53 -0.28
CA GLY A 210 11.08 4.10 0.01
C GLY A 210 10.29 3.19 -0.93
N VAL A 211 10.24 3.52 -2.22
CA VAL A 211 9.43 2.82 -3.24
C VAL A 211 9.99 1.44 -3.64
N ASP A 212 11.09 1.00 -3.05
CA ASP A 212 11.84 -0.20 -3.47
C ASP A 212 11.04 -1.50 -3.27
N ASP A 213 10.10 -1.51 -2.31
CA ASP A 213 9.33 -2.69 -1.90
C ASP A 213 7.82 -2.56 -2.19
N LEU A 214 7.44 -1.82 -3.23
CA LEU A 214 6.02 -1.67 -3.61
C LEU A 214 5.40 -2.99 -4.09
N SER A 215 4.29 -3.40 -3.47
CA SER A 215 3.46 -4.50 -4.00
C SER A 215 2.83 -4.09 -5.35
N LEU A 216 2.37 -5.06 -6.15
CA LEU A 216 1.70 -4.70 -7.41
C LEU A 216 0.46 -3.84 -7.19
N LEU A 217 -0.24 -4.00 -6.05
CA LEU A 217 -1.44 -3.23 -5.75
C LEU A 217 -1.08 -1.79 -5.40
N ASP A 218 0.00 -1.59 -4.65
CA ASP A 218 0.54 -0.26 -4.37
C ASP A 218 0.95 0.43 -5.66
N GLN A 219 1.60 -0.31 -6.57
CA GLN A 219 1.95 0.20 -7.90
C GLN A 219 0.71 0.58 -8.71
N LEU A 220 -0.38 -0.20 -8.66
CA LEU A 220 -1.63 0.15 -9.35
C LEU A 220 -2.27 1.40 -8.79
N LEU A 221 -2.36 1.52 -7.47
CA LEU A 221 -2.89 2.71 -6.79
C LEU A 221 -2.07 3.94 -7.18
N LEU A 222 -0.73 3.84 -7.14
CA LEU A 222 0.17 4.90 -7.55
C LEU A 222 0.07 5.25 -9.03
N ARG A 223 -0.09 4.27 -9.92
CA ARG A 223 -0.32 4.49 -11.36
C ARG A 223 -1.60 5.28 -11.64
N ARG A 224 -2.61 5.20 -10.76
CA ARG A 224 -3.82 6.03 -10.87
C ARG A 224 -3.59 7.44 -10.36
N ILE A 225 -2.86 7.59 -9.25
CA ILE A 225 -2.67 8.89 -8.58
C ILE A 225 -1.67 9.78 -9.33
N ILE A 226 -0.48 9.27 -9.62
CA ILE A 226 0.66 10.06 -10.11
C ILE A 226 0.30 10.88 -11.36
N PRO A 227 -0.39 10.34 -12.39
CA PRO A 227 -0.77 11.12 -13.57
C PRO A 227 -1.70 12.31 -13.29
N ARG A 228 -2.36 12.35 -12.13
CA ARG A 228 -3.28 13.43 -11.70
C ARG A 228 -2.65 14.41 -10.74
N MET A 229 -1.44 14.14 -10.28
CA MET A 229 -0.70 15.09 -9.46
C MET A 229 -0.10 16.16 -10.35
N LYS A 230 -0.15 17.44 -9.93
CA LYS A 230 0.50 18.52 -10.69
C LYS A 230 2.00 18.32 -10.75
N ARG A 231 2.59 17.79 -9.67
CA ARG A 231 3.95 17.26 -9.63
C ARG A 231 4.04 16.09 -8.65
N THR A 232 4.90 15.14 -8.98
CA THR A 232 5.29 14.03 -8.10
C THR A 232 6.79 14.08 -7.88
N LEU A 233 7.21 13.82 -6.65
CA LEU A 233 8.60 13.80 -6.22
C LEU A 233 8.89 12.44 -5.59
N GLY A 234 9.87 11.73 -6.13
CA GLY A 234 10.49 10.58 -5.46
C GLY A 234 11.69 11.07 -4.67
N GLY A 235 11.86 10.61 -3.43
CA GLY A 235 12.99 11.01 -2.59
C GLY A 235 13.49 9.91 -1.68
N MET A 236 14.80 9.87 -1.47
CA MET A 236 15.42 9.12 -0.38
C MET A 236 15.75 10.10 0.76
N LEU A 237 14.82 10.40 1.67
CA LEU A 237 15.19 11.07 2.93
C LEU A 237 15.88 10.14 3.93
N GLY A 238 16.15 8.88 3.58
CA GLY A 238 17.05 8.02 4.33
C GLY A 238 18.49 8.23 3.86
N GLY A 239 19.35 8.82 4.70
CA GLY A 239 20.78 9.03 4.43
C GLY A 239 21.62 7.75 4.42
N GLY A 240 21.18 6.71 3.72
CA GLY A 240 21.98 5.55 3.37
C GLY A 240 22.48 5.70 1.94
N GLU A 241 23.79 5.57 1.74
CA GLU A 241 24.36 5.37 0.41
C GLU A 241 23.77 4.07 -0.18
N SER A 242 22.75 4.17 -1.02
CA SER A 242 22.35 3.07 -1.91
C SER A 242 22.64 3.49 -3.34
N GLY A 243 23.65 2.84 -3.93
CA GLY A 243 23.96 2.96 -5.34
C GLY A 243 22.81 2.44 -6.20
N PHE A 244 21.98 3.35 -6.67
CA PHE A 244 21.17 3.19 -7.86
C PHE A 244 21.63 4.23 -8.88
N ASP A 245 22.41 3.78 -9.87
CA ASP A 245 22.15 4.21 -11.24
C ASP A 245 20.95 3.37 -11.69
N LEU A 246 19.96 4.06 -12.25
CA LEU A 246 18.64 3.60 -12.71
C LEU A 246 18.57 2.18 -13.28
#